data_AF-A0A3B4ASQ3-F1
#
_entry.id   AF-A0A3B4ASQ3-F1
#
_cell.length_a   1.000
_cell.length_b   1.000
_cell.length_c   1.000
_cell.angle_alpha   90.00
_cell.angle_beta   90.00
_cell.angle_gamma   90.00
#
_symmetry.space_group_name_H-M   'P 1'
#
loop_
_entity.id
_entity.type
_entity.pdbx_description
1 polymer ?
#
loop_
_entity_poly.entity_id
_entity_poly.type
_entity_poly.pdbx_seq_one_letter_code
_entity_poly.pdbx_strand_id
1 'polypeptide(L)'
;MDAKVSKFETLKLLEKCRKERDDALHRESVLREKLRQYESRMRSTEALKQKLKTLTMDNKDLRKQVKTLRTEIGLEASPKFNGKTTKDIITDLHEKERECVSLVEKTGKLSLTIDDLTSELANTVTSKTLLEDQVQSLQQNLKDMTNNQRRLLKLWEDKKVQREQLALPAINHKAGQKQFTHRHVQTEMSIGLSQKLPANAFETKPFTRENDKKTVLDKHSFQSYGNGYHHDKGIHN
;
A
#
# COMPACT_ATOMS: atom_id res chain seq x y z
N MET A 1 17.10 108.75 -71.51
CA MET A 1 16.18 107.79 -70.86
C MET A 1 16.95 106.70 -70.08
N ASP A 2 18.28 106.84 -69.95
CA ASP A 2 19.19 105.73 -69.64
C ASP A 2 19.34 105.43 -68.14
N ALA A 3 19.14 106.43 -67.27
CA ALA A 3 19.22 106.24 -65.82
C ALA A 3 18.08 105.36 -65.25
N LYS A 4 16.89 105.38 -65.86
CA LYS A 4 15.75 104.54 -65.43
C LYS A 4 15.91 103.07 -65.82
N VAL A 5 16.54 102.80 -66.97
CA VAL A 5 16.81 101.43 -67.46
C VAL A 5 17.87 100.75 -66.58
N SER A 6 18.91 101.47 -66.18
CA SER A 6 19.99 100.96 -65.31
C SER A 6 19.51 100.57 -63.89
N LYS A 7 18.62 101.37 -63.28
CA LYS A 7 18.03 101.06 -61.96
C LYS A 7 17.13 99.82 -62.00
N PHE A 8 16.38 99.64 -63.09
CA PHE A 8 15.52 98.47 -63.27
C PHE A 8 16.32 97.17 -63.41
N GLU A 9 17.39 97.18 -64.20
CA GLU A 9 18.28 96.00 -64.35
C GLU A 9 18.98 95.64 -63.03
N THR A 10 19.38 96.63 -62.23
CA THR A 10 19.97 96.38 -60.91
C THR A 10 18.95 95.76 -59.93
N LEU A 11 17.70 96.22 -59.94
CA LEU A 11 16.62 95.62 -59.14
C LEU A 11 16.35 94.16 -59.54
N LYS A 12 16.31 93.88 -60.84
CA LYS A 12 16.13 92.53 -61.38
C LYS A 12 17.28 91.59 -60.98
N LEU A 13 18.51 92.09 -60.97
CA LEU A 13 19.67 91.33 -60.48
C LEU A 13 19.56 91.03 -58.98
N LEU A 14 19.18 92.02 -58.16
CA LEU A 14 18.98 91.81 -56.72
C LEU A 14 17.88 90.80 -56.42
N GLU A 15 16.77 90.84 -57.17
CA GLU A 15 15.68 89.88 -57.04
C GLU A 15 16.12 88.47 -57.43
N LYS A 16 16.93 88.33 -58.49
CA LYS A 16 17.55 87.07 -58.87
C LYS A 16 18.49 86.54 -57.78
N CYS A 17 19.40 87.36 -57.27
CA CYS A 17 20.30 86.97 -56.19
C CYS A 17 19.55 86.56 -54.91
N ARG A 18 18.47 87.28 -54.58
CA ARG A 18 17.60 86.92 -53.45
C ARG A 18 16.96 85.56 -53.66
N LYS A 19 16.41 85.31 -54.85
CA LYS A 19 15.79 84.02 -55.19
C LYS A 19 16.81 82.88 -55.12
N GLU A 20 18.00 83.06 -55.68
CA GLU A 20 19.06 82.04 -55.65
C GLU A 20 19.53 81.73 -54.22
N ARG A 21 19.63 82.75 -53.36
CA ARG A 21 19.92 82.57 -51.94
C ARG A 21 18.82 81.79 -51.23
N ASP A 22 17.56 82.16 -51.45
CA ASP A 22 16.42 81.49 -50.81
C ASP A 22 16.31 80.02 -51.27
N ASP A 23 16.56 79.75 -52.57
CA ASP A 23 16.63 78.39 -53.13
C ASP A 23 17.82 77.59 -52.57
N ALA A 24 18.96 78.23 -52.31
CA ALA A 24 20.12 77.60 -51.70
C ALA A 24 19.85 77.24 -50.23
N LEU A 25 19.23 78.14 -49.46
CA LEU A 25 18.82 77.89 -48.08
C LEU A 25 17.77 76.76 -47.99
N HIS A 26 16.82 76.73 -48.92
CA HIS A 26 15.83 75.64 -48.98
C HIS A 26 16.51 74.29 -49.27
N ARG A 27 17.41 74.24 -50.25
CA ARG A 27 18.20 73.03 -50.56
C ARG A 27 19.05 72.59 -49.38
N GLU A 28 19.71 73.51 -48.69
CA GLU A 28 20.49 73.22 -47.49
C GLU A 28 19.61 72.61 -46.38
N SER A 29 18.45 73.20 -46.12
CA SER A 29 17.50 72.69 -45.12
C SER A 29 17.07 71.26 -45.42
N VAL A 30 16.72 70.96 -46.68
CA VAL A 30 16.36 69.61 -47.12
C VAL A 30 17.53 68.62 -46.95
N LEU A 31 18.76 69.04 -47.28
CA LEU A 31 19.94 68.18 -47.12
C LEU A 31 20.26 67.91 -45.64
N ARG A 32 20.15 68.92 -44.77
CA ARG A 32 20.33 68.75 -43.31
C ARG A 32 19.30 67.78 -42.73
N GLU A 33 18.04 67.88 -43.14
CA GLU A 33 17.00 66.96 -42.66
C GLU A 33 17.23 65.52 -43.18
N LYS A 34 17.64 65.36 -44.45
CA LYS A 34 18.04 64.05 -44.97
C LYS A 34 19.21 63.45 -44.19
N LEU A 35 20.24 64.25 -43.88
CA LEU A 35 21.39 63.80 -43.08
C LEU A 35 20.94 63.31 -41.70
N ARG A 36 20.10 64.10 -41.01
CA ARG A 36 19.52 63.73 -39.71
C ARG A 36 18.76 62.39 -39.75
N GLN A 37 17.98 62.15 -40.82
CA GLN A 37 17.27 60.89 -41.03
C GLN A 37 18.22 59.72 -41.28
N TYR A 38 19.27 59.90 -42.09
CA TYR A 38 20.29 58.87 -42.32
C TYR A 38 21.03 58.49 -41.04
N GLU A 39 21.43 59.47 -40.23
CA GLU A 39 22.08 59.24 -38.94
C GLU A 39 21.17 58.49 -37.95
N SER A 40 19.89 58.83 -37.91
CA SER A 40 18.90 58.10 -37.10
C SER A 40 18.75 56.65 -37.57
N ARG A 41 18.61 56.44 -38.88
CA ARG A 41 18.51 55.11 -39.47
C ARG A 41 19.77 54.28 -39.23
N MET A 42 20.95 54.88 -39.35
CA MET A 42 22.23 54.21 -39.10
C MET A 42 22.32 53.71 -37.67
N ARG A 43 22.04 54.58 -36.69
CA ARG A 43 21.99 54.21 -35.26
C ARG A 43 21.01 53.07 -34.98
N SER A 44 19.81 53.13 -35.55
CA SER A 44 18.81 52.05 -35.39
C SER A 44 19.27 50.72 -36.00
N THR A 45 19.96 50.76 -37.14
CA THR A 45 20.47 49.58 -37.83
C THR A 45 21.61 48.93 -37.05
N GLU A 46 22.48 49.73 -36.44
CA GLU A 46 23.56 49.23 -35.58
C GLU A 46 23.01 48.57 -34.31
N ALA A 47 22.01 49.18 -33.67
CA ALA A 47 21.32 48.57 -32.53
C ALA A 47 20.68 47.22 -32.88
N LEU A 48 20.03 47.13 -34.04
CA LEU A 48 19.45 45.88 -34.54
C LEU A 48 20.52 44.82 -34.85
N LYS A 49 21.64 45.21 -35.46
CA LYS A 49 22.79 44.31 -35.70
C LYS A 49 23.32 43.74 -34.39
N GLN A 50 23.45 44.57 -33.35
CA GLN A 50 23.90 44.11 -32.04
C GLN A 50 22.90 43.15 -31.41
N LYS A 51 21.60 43.46 -31.45
CA LYS A 51 20.53 42.57 -30.96
C LYS A 51 20.54 41.22 -31.68
N LEU A 52 20.74 41.21 -33.00
CA LEU A 52 20.84 39.97 -33.78
C LEU A 52 22.04 39.12 -33.36
N LYS A 53 23.20 39.76 -33.12
CA LYS A 53 24.40 39.06 -32.63
C LYS A 53 24.15 38.42 -31.26
N THR A 54 23.55 39.15 -30.33
CA THR A 54 23.19 38.62 -29.00
C THR A 54 22.23 37.44 -29.12
N LEU A 55 21.12 37.60 -29.86
CA LEU A 55 20.15 36.51 -30.05
C LEU A 55 20.76 35.27 -30.72
N THR A 56 21.70 35.45 -31.64
CA THR A 56 22.40 34.34 -32.28
C THR A 56 23.27 33.58 -31.28
N MET A 57 23.95 34.29 -30.39
CA MET A 57 24.76 33.69 -29.33
C MET A 57 23.88 32.97 -28.32
N ASP A 58 22.81 33.60 -27.84
CA ASP A 58 21.84 33.00 -26.92
C ASP A 58 21.21 31.73 -27.52
N ASN A 59 20.85 31.76 -28.81
CA ASN A 59 20.32 30.57 -29.50
C ASN A 59 21.35 29.44 -29.56
N LYS A 60 22.62 29.76 -29.82
CA LYS A 60 23.71 28.78 -29.82
C LYS A 60 23.90 28.15 -28.43
N ASP A 61 23.84 28.95 -27.37
CA ASP A 61 24.02 28.45 -26.01
C ASP A 61 22.81 27.66 -25.52
N LEU A 62 21.59 28.07 -25.87
CA LEU A 62 20.38 27.27 -25.64
C LEU A 62 20.46 25.91 -26.33
N ARG A 63 20.94 25.84 -27.58
CA ARG A 63 21.14 24.56 -28.28
C ARG A 63 22.15 23.66 -27.55
N LYS A 64 23.22 24.23 -26.98
CA LYS A 64 24.17 23.47 -26.16
C LYS A 64 23.52 22.96 -24.88
N GLN A 65 22.79 23.81 -24.15
CA GLN A 65 22.10 23.42 -22.92
C GLN A 65 21.09 22.30 -23.19
N VAL A 66 20.29 22.40 -24.26
CA VAL A 66 19.36 21.33 -24.66
C VAL A 66 20.11 20.02 -24.94
N LYS A 67 21.26 20.07 -25.61
CA LYS A 67 22.08 18.87 -25.87
C LYS A 67 22.62 18.28 -24.57
N THR A 68 23.12 19.12 -23.65
CA THR A 68 23.61 18.68 -22.33
C THR A 68 22.49 18.01 -21.53
N LEU A 69 21.34 18.67 -21.39
CA LEU A 69 20.19 18.11 -20.68
C LEU A 69 19.74 16.77 -21.26
N ARG A 70 19.64 16.65 -22.60
CA ARG A 70 19.32 15.37 -23.25
C ARG A 70 20.29 14.26 -22.90
N THR A 71 21.57 14.59 -22.74
CA THR A 71 22.60 13.64 -22.31
C THR A 71 22.41 13.26 -20.85
N GLU A 72 22.21 14.24 -19.97
CA GLU A 72 22.07 14.05 -18.51
C GLU A 72 20.84 13.19 -18.15
N ILE A 73 19.70 13.41 -18.81
CA ILE A 73 18.50 12.58 -18.61
C ILE A 73 18.52 11.28 -19.42
N GLY A 74 19.67 10.91 -20.00
CA GLY A 74 19.91 9.60 -20.61
C GLY A 74 19.21 9.38 -21.96
N LEU A 75 18.72 10.44 -22.60
CA LEU A 75 17.99 10.35 -23.87
C LEU A 75 18.90 9.95 -25.03
N GLU A 76 20.11 10.48 -25.05
CA GLU A 76 21.09 10.23 -26.11
C GLU A 76 21.65 8.79 -26.06
N ALA A 77 21.52 8.09 -24.92
CA ALA A 77 21.96 6.71 -24.76
C ALA A 77 20.95 5.68 -25.32
N SER A 78 19.69 6.11 -25.53
CA SER A 78 18.62 5.22 -25.98
C SER A 78 18.29 5.47 -27.45
N PRO A 79 18.46 4.48 -28.35
CA PRO A 79 18.09 4.64 -29.76
C PRO A 79 16.59 4.90 -29.96
N LYS A 80 15.75 4.65 -28.95
CA LYS A 80 14.31 4.97 -28.95
C LYS A 80 14.02 6.47 -28.89
N PHE A 81 15.02 7.29 -28.59
CA PHE A 81 14.89 8.73 -28.40
C PHE A 81 15.34 9.56 -29.59
N ASN A 82 16.03 8.94 -30.55
CA ASN A 82 16.50 9.63 -31.74
C ASN A 82 15.29 10.07 -32.60
N GLY A 83 15.16 11.36 -32.86
CA GLY A 83 14.04 11.94 -33.62
C GLY A 83 12.76 12.21 -32.83
N LYS A 84 12.70 11.91 -31.52
CA LYS A 84 11.54 12.26 -30.68
C LYS A 84 11.50 13.75 -30.38
N THR A 85 10.31 14.32 -30.48
CA THR A 85 10.05 15.71 -30.07
C THR A 85 9.87 15.80 -28.56
N THR A 86 10.04 16.99 -27.99
CA THR A 86 9.76 17.22 -26.56
C THR A 86 8.36 16.77 -26.13
N LYS A 87 7.38 16.83 -27.03
CA LYS A 87 6.01 16.38 -26.77
C LYS A 87 5.92 14.86 -26.60
N ASP A 88 6.63 14.10 -27.43
CA ASP A 88 6.67 12.64 -27.36
C ASP A 88 7.26 12.18 -26.02
N ILE A 89 8.30 12.87 -25.57
CA ILE A 89 8.97 12.65 -24.28
C ILE A 89 8.00 12.86 -23.12
N ILE A 90 7.30 13.98 -23.11
CA ILE A 90 6.32 14.30 -22.07
C ILE A 90 5.20 13.26 -22.04
N THR A 91 4.77 12.79 -23.21
CA THR A 91 3.72 11.76 -23.31
C THR A 91 4.20 10.43 -22.74
N ASP A 92 5.40 9.99 -23.09
CA ASP A 92 6.03 8.77 -22.54
C ASP A 92 6.17 8.86 -21.01
N LEU A 93 6.56 10.03 -20.49
CA LEU A 93 6.69 10.25 -19.05
C LEU A 93 5.34 10.17 -18.32
N HIS A 94 4.28 10.77 -18.87
CA HIS A 94 2.92 10.63 -18.30
C HIS A 94 2.40 9.19 -18.37
N GLU A 95 2.76 8.43 -19.40
CA GLU A 95 2.42 7.00 -19.46
C GLU A 95 3.15 6.22 -18.36
N LYS A 96 4.44 6.49 -18.17
CA LYS A 96 5.24 5.88 -17.09
C LYS A 96 4.73 6.26 -15.70
N GLU A 97 4.31 7.49 -15.50
CA GLU A 97 3.67 7.93 -14.27
C GLU A 97 2.40 7.13 -13.97
N ARG A 98 1.51 6.97 -14.97
CA ARG A 98 0.29 6.15 -14.82
C ARG A 98 0.62 4.69 -14.51
N GLU A 99 1.64 4.13 -15.16
CA GLU A 99 2.11 2.77 -14.88
C GLU A 99 2.62 2.64 -13.43
N CYS A 100 3.41 3.60 -12.95
CA CYS A 100 3.88 3.66 -11.57
C CYS A 100 2.72 3.70 -10.57
N VAL A 101 1.70 4.55 -10.81
CA VAL A 101 0.51 4.61 -9.95
C VAL A 101 -0.19 3.25 -9.90
N SER A 102 -0.39 2.60 -11.05
CA SER A 102 -0.99 1.25 -11.10
C SER A 102 -0.17 0.21 -10.34
N LEU A 103 1.16 0.28 -10.41
CA LEU A 103 2.04 -0.63 -9.67
C LEU A 103 1.98 -0.40 -8.16
N VAL A 104 1.90 0.86 -7.72
CA VAL A 104 1.72 1.20 -6.30
C VAL A 104 0.41 0.63 -5.77
N GLU A 105 -0.69 0.79 -6.50
CA GLU A 105 -1.99 0.22 -6.13
C GLU A 105 -1.95 -1.31 -6.03
N LYS A 106 -1.33 -1.98 -7.02
CA LYS A 106 -1.16 -3.43 -7.01
C LYS A 106 -0.32 -3.89 -5.82
N THR A 107 0.76 -3.15 -5.51
CA THR A 107 1.63 -3.44 -4.36
C THR A 107 0.87 -3.30 -3.05
N GLY A 108 0.04 -2.26 -2.91
CA GLY A 108 -0.85 -2.09 -1.76
C GLY A 108 -1.81 -3.28 -1.57
N LYS A 109 -2.44 -3.75 -2.66
CA LYS A 109 -3.33 -4.93 -2.61
C LYS A 109 -2.59 -6.21 -2.21
N LEU A 110 -1.38 -6.42 -2.75
CA LEU A 110 -0.55 -7.57 -2.39
C LEU A 110 -0.11 -7.51 -0.92
N SER A 111 0.20 -6.32 -0.40
CA SER A 111 0.54 -6.14 1.01
C SER A 111 -0.61 -6.58 1.92
N LEU A 112 -1.84 -6.15 1.64
CA LEU A 112 -3.02 -6.58 2.40
C LEU A 112 -3.20 -8.10 2.34
N THR A 113 -3.00 -8.70 1.16
CA THR A 113 -3.09 -10.16 1.00
C THR A 113 -2.03 -10.89 1.83
N ILE A 114 -0.81 -10.34 1.92
CA ILE A 114 0.26 -10.90 2.76
C ILE A 114 -0.13 -10.83 4.23
N ASP A 115 -0.70 -9.72 4.69
CA ASP A 115 -1.13 -9.55 6.08
C ASP A 115 -2.25 -10.55 6.44
N ASP A 116 -3.24 -10.72 5.56
CA ASP A 116 -4.33 -11.69 5.73
C ASP A 116 -3.79 -13.13 5.81
N LEU A 117 -2.95 -13.54 4.86
CA LEU A 117 -2.34 -14.88 4.86
C LEU A 117 -1.43 -15.10 6.07
N THR A 118 -0.75 -14.07 6.55
CA THR A 118 0.08 -14.14 7.76
C THR A 118 -0.79 -14.37 9.00
N SER A 119 -1.95 -13.71 9.08
CA SER A 119 -2.92 -13.93 10.15
C SER A 119 -3.51 -15.35 10.11
N GLU A 120 -3.91 -15.83 8.93
CA GLU A 120 -4.41 -17.19 8.74
C GLU A 120 -3.37 -18.25 9.14
N LEU A 121 -2.11 -18.04 8.77
CA LEU A 121 -1.01 -18.92 9.15
C LEU A 121 -0.79 -18.94 10.66
N ALA A 122 -0.80 -17.78 11.32
CA ALA A 122 -0.68 -17.69 12.77
C ALA A 122 -1.81 -18.45 13.48
N ASN A 123 -3.06 -18.26 13.04
CA ASN A 123 -4.22 -18.98 13.57
C ASN A 123 -4.11 -20.50 13.37
N THR A 124 -3.62 -20.91 12.20
CA THR A 124 -3.38 -22.34 11.88
C THR A 124 -2.30 -22.93 12.79
N VAL A 125 -1.21 -22.21 13.03
CA VAL A 125 -0.14 -22.64 13.95
C VAL A 125 -0.69 -22.79 15.37
N THR A 126 -1.45 -21.82 15.88
CA THR A 126 -2.07 -21.91 17.21
C THR A 126 -3.03 -23.10 17.30
N SER A 127 -3.87 -23.31 16.29
CA SER A 127 -4.81 -24.43 16.24
C SER A 127 -4.08 -25.78 16.21
N LYS A 128 -3.00 -25.86 15.44
CA LYS A 128 -2.14 -27.04 15.38
C LYS A 128 -1.54 -27.36 16.75
N THR A 129 -0.95 -26.36 17.43
CA THR A 129 -0.36 -26.56 18.76
C THR A 129 -1.38 -27.09 19.76
N LEU A 130 -2.60 -26.53 19.77
CA LEU A 130 -3.67 -27.02 20.65
C LEU A 130 -4.04 -28.49 20.37
N LEU A 131 -4.11 -28.88 19.10
CA LEU A 131 -4.39 -30.27 18.72
C LEU A 131 -3.22 -31.20 19.09
N GLU A 132 -1.98 -30.75 18.95
CA GLU A 132 -0.80 -31.50 19.39
C GLU A 132 -0.83 -31.74 20.91
N ASP A 133 -1.19 -30.73 21.71
CA ASP A 133 -1.34 -30.87 23.15
C ASP A 133 -2.46 -31.86 23.53
N GLN A 134 -3.59 -31.83 22.82
CA GLN A 134 -4.67 -32.80 23.01
C GLN A 134 -4.23 -34.24 22.68
N VAL A 135 -3.50 -34.42 21.58
CA VAL A 135 -2.97 -35.74 21.19
C VAL A 135 -2.00 -36.26 22.24
N GLN A 136 -1.07 -35.42 22.73
CA GLN A 136 -0.14 -35.80 23.79
C GLN A 136 -0.87 -36.20 25.08
N SER A 137 -1.90 -35.44 25.48
CA SER A 137 -2.73 -35.74 26.64
C SER A 137 -3.44 -37.10 26.50
N LEU A 138 -4.05 -37.37 25.35
CA LEU A 138 -4.71 -38.64 25.07
C LEU A 138 -3.73 -39.83 25.06
N GLN A 139 -2.54 -39.65 24.48
CA GLN A 139 -1.49 -40.67 24.51
C GLN A 139 -1.03 -41.00 25.93
N GLN A 140 -0.87 -39.97 26.77
CA GLN A 140 -0.51 -40.16 28.17
C GLN A 140 -1.62 -40.87 28.95
N ASN A 141 -2.88 -40.48 28.74
CA ASN A 141 -4.03 -41.16 29.35
C ASN A 141 -4.10 -42.65 28.97
N LEU A 142 -3.91 -42.97 27.69
CA LEU A 142 -3.89 -44.35 27.20
C LEU A 142 -2.77 -45.17 27.85
N LYS A 143 -1.58 -44.58 28.02
CA LYS A 143 -0.45 -45.21 28.71
C LYS A 143 -0.79 -45.52 30.17
N ASP A 144 -1.42 -44.58 30.86
CA ASP A 144 -1.82 -44.75 32.26
C ASP A 144 -2.93 -45.80 32.41
N MET A 145 -3.94 -45.78 31.53
CA MET A 145 -4.96 -46.83 31.49
C MET A 145 -4.36 -48.22 31.24
N THR A 146 -3.40 -48.34 30.31
CA THR A 146 -2.71 -49.60 30.00
C THR A 146 -1.91 -50.10 31.20
N ASN A 147 -1.21 -49.20 31.90
CA ASN A 147 -0.47 -49.55 33.12
C ASN A 147 -1.42 -49.99 34.24
N ASN A 148 -2.55 -49.31 34.41
CA ASN A 148 -3.58 -49.68 35.39
C ASN A 148 -4.18 -51.06 35.08
N GLN A 149 -4.50 -51.34 33.83
CA GLN A 149 -4.97 -52.66 33.40
C GLN A 149 -3.93 -53.76 33.68
N ARG A 150 -2.65 -53.52 33.35
CA ARG A 150 -1.57 -54.48 33.65
C ARG A 150 -1.45 -54.75 35.15
N ARG A 151 -1.52 -53.71 35.98
CA ARG A 151 -1.49 -53.86 37.45
C ARG A 151 -2.69 -54.65 37.95
N LEU A 152 -3.89 -54.37 37.43
CA LEU A 152 -5.11 -55.07 37.82
C LEU A 152 -5.05 -56.56 37.45
N LEU A 153 -4.58 -56.88 36.23
CA LEU A 153 -4.37 -58.26 35.79
C LEU A 153 -3.39 -59.00 36.71
N LYS A 154 -2.27 -58.36 37.08
CA LYS A 154 -1.31 -58.94 38.02
C LYS A 154 -1.94 -59.24 39.38
N LEU A 155 -2.67 -58.28 39.96
CA LEU A 155 -3.36 -58.48 41.24
C LEU A 155 -4.41 -59.58 41.17
N TRP A 156 -5.09 -59.71 40.03
CA TRP A 156 -6.06 -60.78 39.80
C TRP A 156 -5.38 -62.16 39.77
N GLU A 157 -4.25 -62.28 39.08
CA GLU A 157 -3.45 -63.51 39.06
C GLU A 157 -2.89 -63.84 40.44
N ASP A 158 -2.32 -62.87 41.16
CA ASP A 158 -1.80 -63.06 42.52
C ASP A 158 -2.91 -63.57 43.47
N LYS A 159 -4.13 -63.03 43.37
CA LYS A 159 -5.28 -63.48 44.18
C LYS A 159 -5.77 -64.87 43.79
N LYS A 160 -5.73 -65.21 42.50
CA LYS A 160 -6.06 -66.56 42.00
C LYS A 160 -5.09 -67.60 42.58
N VAL A 161 -3.78 -67.32 42.49
CA VAL A 161 -2.73 -68.17 43.08
C VAL A 161 -2.91 -68.32 44.59
N GLN A 162 -3.22 -67.25 45.33
CA GLN A 162 -3.52 -67.35 46.77
C GLN A 162 -4.71 -68.27 47.07
N ARG A 163 -5.78 -68.19 46.26
CA ARG A 163 -6.96 -69.07 46.42
C ARG A 163 -6.60 -70.53 46.13
N GLU A 164 -5.79 -70.79 45.11
CA GLU A 164 -5.32 -72.13 44.76
C GLU A 164 -4.39 -72.72 45.84
N GLN A 165 -3.50 -71.91 46.42
CA GLN A 165 -2.65 -72.32 47.55
C GLN A 165 -3.45 -72.65 48.81
N LEU A 166 -4.58 -71.97 49.04
CA LEU A 166 -5.52 -72.29 50.14
C LEU A 166 -6.44 -73.48 49.82
N ALA A 167 -6.55 -73.89 48.57
CA ALA A 167 -7.44 -74.97 48.10
C ALA A 167 -6.72 -76.32 47.90
N LEU A 168 -5.40 -76.39 48.12
CA LEU A 168 -4.69 -77.67 48.20
C LEU A 168 -5.15 -78.41 49.46
N PRO A 169 -5.60 -79.68 49.37
CA PRO A 169 -5.80 -80.50 50.55
C PRO A 169 -4.43 -80.66 51.20
N ALA A 170 -4.25 -80.06 52.38
CA ALA A 170 -3.15 -80.42 53.26
C ALA A 170 -3.19 -81.94 53.42
N ILE A 171 -2.17 -82.62 52.90
CA ILE A 171 -1.98 -84.05 53.12
C ILE A 171 -2.00 -84.26 54.64
N ASN A 172 -2.98 -85.07 55.07
CA ASN A 172 -3.22 -85.45 56.45
C ASN A 172 -1.94 -85.98 57.10
N HIS A 173 -1.28 -85.18 57.94
CA HIS A 173 -0.51 -85.70 59.05
C HIS A 173 -1.34 -85.58 60.32
N LYS A 174 -1.94 -86.71 60.70
CA LYS A 174 -2.58 -86.94 61.98
C LYS A 174 -1.62 -86.57 63.12
N ALA A 175 -2.02 -85.65 63.97
CA ALA A 175 -2.16 -85.84 65.42
C ALA A 175 -2.22 -84.47 66.10
N GLY A 176 -3.23 -84.27 66.95
CA GLY A 176 -3.25 -83.16 67.91
C GLY A 176 -4.36 -82.16 67.63
N GLN A 177 -5.43 -82.30 68.40
CA GLN A 177 -6.45 -81.28 68.63
C GLN A 177 -5.84 -79.87 68.73
N LYS A 178 -6.42 -78.91 68.01
CA LYS A 178 -6.72 -77.58 68.56
C LYS A 178 -7.80 -76.91 67.73
N GLN A 179 -8.71 -76.28 68.46
CA GLN A 179 -10.01 -75.81 68.04
C GLN A 179 -9.95 -74.91 66.80
N PHE A 180 -10.81 -75.19 65.83
CA PHE A 180 -11.32 -74.21 64.89
C PHE A 180 -12.06 -73.13 65.69
N THR A 181 -11.36 -72.06 66.06
CA THR A 181 -12.01 -70.78 66.34
C THR A 181 -12.09 -70.06 65.01
N HIS A 182 -13.24 -70.21 64.37
CA HIS A 182 -13.67 -69.33 63.30
C HIS A 182 -13.74 -67.92 63.91
N ARG A 183 -12.66 -67.14 63.83
CA ARG A 183 -12.73 -65.70 64.07
C ARG A 183 -13.64 -65.16 62.98
N HIS A 184 -14.92 -65.06 63.31
CA HIS A 184 -15.81 -64.13 62.65
C HIS A 184 -15.15 -62.77 62.83
N VAL A 185 -14.45 -62.29 61.80
CA VAL A 185 -14.13 -60.87 61.68
C VAL A 185 -15.46 -60.21 61.39
N GLN A 186 -16.22 -59.99 62.46
CA GLN A 186 -17.34 -59.08 62.47
C GLN A 186 -16.71 -57.71 62.28
N THR A 187 -16.69 -57.23 61.05
CA THR A 187 -16.38 -55.83 60.78
C THR A 187 -17.52 -55.02 61.36
N GLU A 188 -17.42 -54.66 62.63
CA GLU A 188 -18.17 -53.53 63.17
C GLU A 188 -17.62 -52.27 62.49
N MET A 189 -18.12 -51.97 61.28
CA MET A 189 -18.12 -50.58 60.84
C MET A 189 -19.24 -49.89 61.59
N SER A 190 -18.91 -49.35 62.76
CA SER A 190 -19.71 -48.35 63.43
C SER A 190 -19.82 -47.14 62.51
N ILE A 191 -20.89 -47.07 61.72
CA ILE A 191 -21.25 -45.86 61.00
C ILE A 191 -21.74 -44.88 62.07
N GLY A 192 -20.94 -43.85 62.36
CA GLY A 192 -21.37 -42.79 63.26
C GLY A 192 -22.69 -42.19 62.76
N LEU A 193 -23.69 -42.11 63.65
CA LEU A 193 -25.02 -41.55 63.38
C LEU A 193 -25.01 -40.07 62.92
N SER A 194 -23.85 -39.43 62.77
CA SER A 194 -23.71 -38.05 62.28
C SER A 194 -23.49 -37.89 60.77
N GLN A 195 -23.45 -38.97 59.98
CA GLN A 195 -23.37 -38.90 58.51
C GLN A 195 -24.62 -39.46 57.82
N LYS A 196 -25.80 -39.17 58.35
CA LYS A 196 -27.06 -39.38 57.63
C LYS A 196 -27.29 -38.18 56.71
N LEU A 197 -26.97 -38.32 55.42
CA LEU A 197 -27.37 -37.34 54.41
C LEU A 197 -28.91 -37.29 54.35
N PRO A 198 -29.52 -36.10 54.26
CA PRO A 198 -30.98 -35.97 54.17
C PRO A 198 -31.50 -36.66 52.89
N ALA A 199 -32.72 -37.21 52.98
CA ALA A 199 -33.30 -38.12 52.00
C ALA A 199 -33.51 -37.56 50.57
N ASN A 200 -33.17 -36.29 50.32
CA ASN A 200 -33.44 -35.57 49.07
C ASN A 200 -32.18 -35.08 48.34
N ALA A 201 -31.01 -35.70 48.56
CA ALA A 201 -29.75 -35.26 47.94
C ALA A 201 -29.62 -35.56 46.43
N PHE A 202 -30.58 -36.25 45.80
CA PHE A 202 -30.54 -36.61 44.37
C PHE A 202 -31.86 -36.34 43.62
N GLU A 203 -32.69 -35.38 44.06
CA GLU A 203 -33.81 -34.93 43.22
C GLU A 203 -33.30 -34.11 42.03
N THR A 204 -33.19 -34.78 40.88
CA THR A 204 -33.04 -34.12 39.58
C THR A 204 -34.42 -33.67 39.12
N LYS A 205 -34.70 -32.36 39.17
CA LYS A 205 -35.90 -31.79 38.54
C LYS A 205 -35.72 -31.73 37.02
N PRO A 206 -36.69 -32.22 36.22
CA PRO A 206 -36.65 -32.07 34.78
C PRO A 206 -37.11 -30.67 34.33
N PHE A 207 -36.46 -30.23 33.24
CA PHE A 207 -36.78 -29.14 32.30
C PHE A 207 -38.12 -28.39 32.45
N THR A 208 -38.04 -27.07 32.45
CA THR A 208 -39.10 -26.19 31.91
C THR A 208 -38.52 -25.40 30.74
N ARG A 209 -39.07 -25.67 29.55
CA ARG A 209 -38.86 -24.95 28.29
C ARG A 209 -40.12 -24.12 28.07
N GLU A 210 -40.01 -22.79 28.09
CA GLU A 210 -41.03 -21.94 27.50
C GLU A 210 -40.42 -20.64 26.97
N ASN A 211 -40.73 -20.36 25.70
CA ASN A 211 -40.36 -19.18 24.94
C ASN A 211 -41.17 -17.96 25.42
N ASP A 212 -40.59 -16.76 25.40
CA ASP A 212 -40.98 -15.74 24.41
C ASP A 212 -40.20 -14.40 24.55
N LYS A 213 -39.52 -14.06 23.44
CA LYS A 213 -39.40 -12.76 22.76
C LYS A 213 -39.60 -11.46 23.57
N LYS A 214 -38.53 -10.63 23.63
CA LYS A 214 -38.55 -9.23 23.16
C LYS A 214 -37.15 -8.56 23.15
N THR A 215 -36.67 -8.35 21.92
CA THR A 215 -36.09 -7.11 21.35
C THR A 215 -34.80 -6.48 21.91
N VAL A 216 -34.01 -5.97 20.93
CA VAL A 216 -32.92 -4.97 20.99
C VAL A 216 -31.54 -5.60 21.28
N LEU A 217 -30.55 -5.65 20.39
CA LEU A 217 -30.05 -4.64 19.47
C LEU A 217 -29.30 -5.35 18.31
N ASP A 218 -29.73 -5.10 17.08
CA ASP A 218 -29.02 -5.46 15.85
C ASP A 218 -28.49 -4.16 15.25
N LYS A 219 -27.19 -4.10 14.95
CA LYS A 219 -26.54 -3.14 14.03
C LYS A 219 -25.03 -3.37 14.06
N HIS A 220 -24.52 -4.14 13.12
CA HIS A 220 -23.41 -3.75 12.24
C HIS A 220 -23.42 -4.67 11.01
N SER A 221 -24.22 -4.27 10.02
CA SER A 221 -24.24 -4.89 8.69
C SER A 221 -22.97 -4.57 7.92
N PHE A 222 -22.40 -5.60 7.32
CA PHE A 222 -21.47 -5.54 6.20
C PHE A 222 -22.10 -4.80 5.02
N GLN A 223 -21.41 -3.81 4.47
CA GLN A 223 -21.68 -3.29 3.13
C GLN A 223 -20.62 -3.81 2.16
N SER A 224 -21.04 -4.83 1.41
CA SER A 224 -20.50 -5.16 0.09
C SER A 224 -20.91 -4.05 -0.88
N TYR A 225 -19.95 -3.39 -1.54
CA TYR A 225 -20.22 -2.64 -2.75
C TYR A 225 -19.58 -3.35 -3.93
N GLY A 226 -20.46 -3.92 -4.72
CA GLY A 226 -20.17 -4.53 -6.00
C GLY A 226 -19.85 -3.51 -7.08
N ASN A 227 -19.16 -4.07 -8.06
CA ASN A 227 -18.78 -3.58 -9.37
C ASN A 227 -19.97 -3.01 -10.16
N GLY A 228 -19.81 -1.86 -10.80
CA GLY A 228 -20.81 -1.23 -11.66
C GLY A 228 -20.18 -0.41 -12.77
N TYR A 229 -19.85 -1.07 -13.88
CA TYR A 229 -19.55 -0.42 -15.16
C TYR A 229 -20.80 0.28 -15.70
N HIS A 230 -20.70 1.54 -16.13
CA HIS A 230 -21.60 2.10 -17.13
C HIS A 230 -20.85 3.03 -18.07
N HIS A 231 -20.78 2.62 -19.34
CA HIS A 231 -20.36 3.42 -20.48
C HIS A 231 -21.47 4.42 -20.86
N ASP A 232 -21.05 5.66 -21.10
CA ASP A 232 -21.18 6.45 -22.35
C ASP A 232 -22.57 6.69 -22.99
N LYS A 233 -22.96 7.97 -23.11
CA LYS A 233 -23.20 8.73 -24.37
C LYS A 233 -24.11 9.95 -24.16
N GLY A 234 -23.78 11.10 -24.77
CA GLY A 234 -24.79 12.11 -25.12
C GLY A 234 -24.38 13.59 -25.22
N ILE A 235 -23.61 13.94 -26.26
CA ILE A 235 -23.86 15.04 -27.24
C ILE A 235 -24.34 16.42 -26.71
N HIS A 236 -23.56 17.47 -26.99
CA HIS A 236 -24.09 18.75 -27.48
C HIS A 236 -23.14 19.36 -28.53
N ASN A 237 -23.69 19.57 -29.74
CA ASN A 237 -23.26 20.57 -30.72
C ASN A 237 -24.03 21.86 -30.44
#